data_AF-A0A0C2GNA1-F1
#
_entry.id   AF-A0A0C2GNA1-F1
#
_cell.length_a   1.000
_cell.length_b   1.000
_cell.length_c   1.000
_cell.angle_alpha   90.00
_cell.angle_beta   90.00
_cell.angle_gamma   90.00
#
_symmetry.space_group_name_H-M   'P 1'
#
loop_
_entity.id
_entity.type
_entity.pdbx_description
1 polymer ?
#
loop_
_entity_poly.entity_id
_entity_poly.type
_entity_poly.pdbx_seq_one_letter_code
_entity_poly.pdbx_strand_id
1 'polypeptide(L)' 'MSLPTPIYKLNAAQQQSVYEPAEDTFLLLDAIEKDIQVNMKIFGRIYGREKRRKLRDISPEIVLEIGCGSGVVSTFVNQ' A
#
# COMPACT_ATOMS: atom_id res chain seq x y z
N MET A 1 -1.60 -14.34 -3.69
CA MET A 1 -0.14 -14.11 -3.69
C MET A 1 0.08 -12.78 -3.01
N SER A 2 0.96 -12.71 -2.00
CA SER A 2 1.33 -11.46 -1.34
C SER A 2 2.20 -10.61 -2.26
N LEU A 3 2.03 -9.30 -2.22
CA LEU A 3 2.89 -8.35 -2.94
C LEU A 3 4.17 -8.15 -2.12
N PRO A 4 5.36 -8.25 -2.73
CA PRO A 4 6.60 -8.03 -2.00
C PRO A 4 6.78 -6.55 -1.67
N THR A 5 7.30 -6.27 -0.48
CA THR A 5 7.82 -4.94 -0.14
C THR A 5 8.86 -4.53 -1.18
N PRO A 6 8.78 -3.30 -1.74
CA PRO A 6 9.75 -2.85 -2.73
C PRO A 6 11.16 -2.80 -2.16
N ILE A 7 12.14 -3.12 -3.01
CA ILE A 7 13.56 -2.96 -2.67
C ILE A 7 13.86 -1.46 -2.65
N TYR A 8 14.46 -0.98 -1.57
CA TYR A 8 14.95 0.39 -1.46
C TYR A 8 16.38 0.40 -0.92
N LYS A 9 17.10 1.48 -1.20
CA LYS A 9 18.44 1.72 -0.65
C LYS A 9 18.68 3.21 -0.55
N LEU A 10 18.90 3.70 0.67
CA LEU A 10 19.35 5.06 0.92
C LEU A 10 20.87 5.08 1.02
N ASN A 11 21.51 6.07 0.40
CA ASN A 11 22.93 6.34 0.64
C ASN A 11 23.14 7.14 1.94
N ALA A 12 24.39 7.27 2.39
CA ALA A 12 24.71 7.91 3.67
C ALA A 12 24.21 9.36 3.77
N ALA A 13 24.20 10.11 2.67
CA ALA A 13 23.67 11.48 2.66
C ALA A 13 22.13 11.48 2.77
N GLN A 14 21.46 10.55 2.08
CA GLN A 14 20.01 10.40 2.12
C GLN A 14 19.50 9.95 3.49
N GLN A 15 20.24 9.09 4.20
CA GLN A 15 19.83 8.60 5.53
C GLN A 15 19.63 9.71 6.57
N GLN A 16 20.23 10.89 6.38
CA GLN A 16 20.08 12.01 7.31
C GLN A 16 18.78 12.81 7.09
N SER A 17 18.18 12.72 5.90
CA SER A 17 17.07 13.60 5.50
C SER A 17 15.89 12.86 4.86
N VAL A 18 16.03 11.57 4.58
CA VAL A 18 15.01 10.72 3.97
C VAL A 18 14.58 9.68 5.00
N TYR A 19 13.27 9.56 5.22
CA TYR A 19 12.71 8.58 6.14
C TYR A 19 12.96 7.15 5.66
N GLU A 20 13.59 6.35 6.52
CA GLU A 20 13.80 4.92 6.30
C GLU A 20 12.52 4.15 6.67
N PRO A 21 12.00 3.27 5.81
CA PRO A 21 10.84 2.45 6.09
C PRO A 21 10.95 1.70 7.42
N ALA A 22 9.95 1.89 8.28
CA ALA A 22 9.84 1.24 9.57
C ALA A 22 8.46 0.56 9.75
N GLU A 23 8.12 0.14 10.98
CA GLU A 23 6.89 -0.60 11.29
C GLU A 23 5.61 0.11 10.83
N ASP A 24 5.55 1.43 10.94
CA ASP A 24 4.44 2.25 10.46
C ASP A 24 4.26 2.18 8.94
N THR A 25 5.37 2.17 8.21
CA THR A 25 5.39 1.99 6.76
C THR A 25 4.88 0.60 6.40
N PHE A 26 5.36 -0.45 7.06
CA PHE A 26 4.90 -1.82 6.79
C PHE A 26 3.44 -2.03 7.15
N LEU A 27 2.96 -1.40 8.23
CA LEU A 27 1.54 -1.42 8.59
C LEU A 27 0.66 -0.76 7.51
N LEU A 28 1.14 0.32 6.89
CA LEU A 28 0.46 0.96 5.75
C LEU A 28 0.48 0.07 4.51
N LEU A 29 1.60 -0.59 4.19
CA LEU A 29 1.67 -1.55 3.08
C LEU A 29 0.69 -2.71 3.26
N ASP A 30 0.59 -3.28 4.46
CA ASP A 30 -0.37 -4.34 4.79
C ASP A 30 -1.84 -3.89 4.62
N ALA A 31 -2.14 -2.65 4.99
CA ALA A 31 -3.47 -2.07 4.82
C ALA A 31 -3.81 -1.90 3.33
N ILE A 32 -2.88 -1.33 2.55
CA ILE A 32 -3.01 -1.18 1.10
C ILE A 32 -3.15 -2.55 0.43
N GLU A 33 -2.34 -3.53 0.83
CA GLU A 33 -2.40 -4.89 0.31
C GLU A 33 -3.79 -5.50 0.51
N LYS A 34 -4.39 -5.34 1.69
CA LYS A 34 -5.75 -5.84 1.98
C LYS A 34 -6.82 -5.19 1.10
N ASP A 35 -6.66 -3.92 0.74
CA ASP A 35 -7.59 -3.20 -0.11
C ASP A 35 -7.37 -3.48 -1.61
N ILE A 36 -6.13 -3.76 -2.02
CA ILE A 36 -5.77 -4.17 -3.39
C ILE A 36 -6.15 -5.64 -3.64
N GLN A 37 -5.90 -6.54 -2.69
CA GLN A 37 -6.16 -7.96 -2.88
C GLN A 37 -7.66 -8.27 -2.95
N VAL A 38 -8.02 -8.97 -4.03
CA VAL A 38 -9.29 -9.66 -4.19
C VAL A 38 -9.31 -10.82 -3.20
N ASN A 39 -9.59 -10.55 -1.94
CA ASN A 39 -10.23 -11.55 -1.12
C ASN A 39 -11.63 -11.75 -1.72
N MET A 40 -11.71 -12.77 -2.58
CA MET A 40 -12.92 -13.43 -3.05
C MET A 40 -13.64 -13.99 -1.81
N LYS A 41 -14.16 -13.09 -0.97
CA LYS A 41 -14.97 -13.46 0.18
C LYS A 41 -16.32 -13.89 -0.36
N ILE A 42 -16.44 -15.20 -0.57
CA ILE A 42 -17.68 -15.97 -0.44
C ILE A 42 -18.42 -15.62 0.88
N PHE A 43 -17.73 -14.95 1.82
CA PHE A 43 -18.24 -14.42 3.08
C PHE A 43 -19.08 -13.12 3.01
N GLY A 44 -19.42 -12.60 1.82
CA GLY A 44 -20.14 -11.33 1.65
C GLY A 44 -21.65 -11.35 1.88
N ARG A 45 -22.28 -12.49 2.19
CA ARG A 45 -23.75 -12.60 2.32
C ARG A 45 -24.31 -12.43 3.73
N ILE A 46 -23.48 -12.32 4.78
CA ILE A 46 -23.99 -12.46 6.16
C ILE A 46 -23.98 -11.17 7.00
N TYR A 47 -23.19 -10.15 6.66
CA TYR A 47 -23.19 -8.91 7.44
C TYR A 47 -23.32 -7.69 6.53
N GLY A 48 -24.44 -6.96 6.67
CA GLY A 48 -24.76 -5.73 5.95
C GLY A 48 -23.81 -4.58 6.26
N ARG A 49 -22.59 -4.65 5.73
CA ARG A 49 -21.68 -3.51 5.62
C ARG A 49 -21.69 -3.00 4.19
N GLU A 50 -21.81 -1.69 4.05
CA GLU A 50 -21.57 -0.96 2.79
C GLU A 50 -20.39 -1.58 2.04
N LYS A 51 -20.65 -2.00 0.80
CA LYS A 51 -19.65 -2.53 -0.12
C LYS A 51 -18.67 -1.41 -0.44
N ARG A 52 -17.64 -1.23 0.40
CA ARG A 52 -16.51 -0.34 0.09
C ARG A 52 -15.94 -0.78 -1.26
N ARG A 53 -15.94 0.13 -2.23
CA ARG A 53 -15.29 -0.11 -3.54
C ARG A 53 -13.82 -0.31 -3.25
N LYS A 54 -13.27 -1.46 -3.62
CA LYS A 54 -11.86 -1.78 -3.38
C LYS A 54 -11.00 -0.94 -4.31
N LEU A 55 -9.73 -0.71 -3.95
CA LEU A 55 -8.80 0.10 -4.74
C LEU A 55 -8.70 -0.37 -6.20
N ARG A 56 -8.68 -1.69 -6.45
CA ARG A 56 -8.71 -2.24 -7.83
C ARG A 56 -10.03 -2.00 -8.57
N ASP A 57 -11.16 -1.97 -7.87
CA ASP A 57 -12.47 -1.70 -8.48
C ASP A 57 -12.62 -0.24 -8.90
N ILE A 58 -11.82 0.65 -8.31
CA ILE A 58 -11.79 2.08 -8.60
C ILE A 58 -10.85 2.37 -9.78
N SER A 59 -9.90 1.48 -10.08
CA SER A 59 -8.89 1.63 -11.14
C SER A 59 -8.36 3.07 -11.21
N PRO A 60 -7.75 3.58 -10.13
CA PRO A 60 -7.39 4.99 -10.04
C PRO A 60 -6.39 5.36 -11.15
N GLU A 61 -6.74 6.37 -11.94
CA GLU A 61 -5.85 6.91 -12.98
C GLU A 61 -4.73 7.76 -12.38
N ILE A 62 -4.98 8.33 -11.19
CA ILE A 62 -4.04 9.21 -10.48
C ILE A 62 -3.94 8.76 -9.02
N VAL A 63 -2.71 8.58 -8.56
CA VAL A 63 -2.35 8.33 -7.16
C VAL A 63 -1.38 9.42 -6.71
N LEU A 64 -1.62 10.02 -5.55
CA LEU A 64 -0.76 11.04 -4.95
C LEU A 64 -0.39 10.62 -3.53
N GLU A 65 0.91 10.49 -3.26
CA GLU A 65 1.46 10.32 -1.91
C GLU A 65 2.09 11.64 -1.45
N ILE A 66 1.67 12.14 -0.29
CA ILE A 66 2.26 13.32 0.34
C ILE A 66 3.32 12.86 1.33
N GLY A 67 4.54 13.39 1.22
CA GLY A 67 5.64 13.06 2.14
C GLY A 67 6.19 11.65 1.93
N CYS A 68 6.53 11.30 0.69
CA CYS A 68 6.84 9.92 0.31
C CYS A 68 8.11 9.31 0.91
N GLY A 69 8.97 10.11 1.56
CA GLY A 69 10.21 9.61 2.18
C GLY A 69 11.06 8.79 1.21
N SER A 70 11.27 7.53 1.53
CA SER A 70 11.99 6.56 0.67
C SER A 70 11.27 6.19 -0.64
N GLY A 71 9.97 6.50 -0.77
CA GLY A 71 9.15 6.22 -1.94
C GLY A 71 8.63 4.78 -2.02
N VAL A 72 8.81 3.96 -0.96
CA VAL A 72 8.38 2.56 -0.98
C VAL A 72 6.86 2.40 -1.07
N VAL A 73 6.06 3.31 -0.51
CA VAL A 73 4.61 3.22 -0.56
C VAL A 73 4.10 3.49 -1.98
N SER A 74 4.50 4.61 -2.60
CA SER A 74 4.21 4.89 -4.02
C SER A 74 4.63 3.73 -4.94
N THR A 75 5.81 3.17 -4.70
CA THR A 75 6.31 2.04 -5.50
C THR A 75 5.45 0.78 -5.32
N PHE A 76 5.02 0.50 -4.09
CA PHE A 76 4.15 -0.65 -3.78
C PHE A 76 2.76 -0.53 -4.41
N VAL A 77 2.16 0.65 -4.41
CA VAL A 77 0.83 0.89 -5.02
C VAL A 77 0.84 0.67 -6.54
N ASN A 78 1.98 0.88 -7.18
CA ASN A 78 2.14 0.71 -8.63
C ASN A 78 2.53 -0.71 -9.08
N GLN A 79 2.53 -1.70 -8.19
CA GLN A 79 2.77 -3.13 -8.51
C GLN A 79 1.48 -3.87 -8.91
#